data_AF-F0H1U0-F1
#
_entry.id   AF-F0H1U0-F1
#
_cell.length_a   1.000
_cell.length_b   1.000
_cell.length_c   1.000
_cell.angle_alpha   90.00
_cell.angle_beta   90.00
_cell.angle_gamma   90.00
#
_symmetry.space_group_name_H-M   'P 1'
#
loop_
_entity.id
_entity.type
_entity.pdbx_description
1 polymer ?
#
loop_
_entity_poly.entity_id
_entity_poly.type
_entity_poly.pdbx_seq_one_letter_code
_entity_poly.pdbx_strand_id
1 'polypeptide(L)'
;MALIILFNANDIEKEKLRILCEKENVKLKLIGMEAVDQKVGYLAEIEGYEKIESEGEHLDQYDFTFAFFKDFEQNDLFEFIDKMRAEGVVIEHKAGITPTNIKWTLRELLEENDQEHKTMQIVEEINGYLSKASKIKEESGEENPQIAKSVKELNHYFQTAGENFDINVAKEYRDKIKSLVESL
;
A
#
# COMPACT_ATOMS: atom_id res chain seq x y z
N MET A 1 21.25 0.43 13.67
CA MET A 1 20.32 1.50 14.05
C MET A 1 19.24 1.52 13.00
N ALA A 2 17.98 1.44 13.39
CA ALA A 2 16.86 1.43 12.45
C ALA A 2 16.78 2.74 11.65
N LEU A 3 16.28 2.66 10.42
CA LEU A 3 16.14 3.78 9.51
C LEU A 3 14.72 3.83 8.94
N ILE A 4 14.13 5.01 8.95
CA ILE A 4 12.90 5.35 8.23
C ILE A 4 13.23 6.36 7.15
N ILE A 5 12.83 6.07 5.93
CA ILE A 5 12.84 7.03 4.83
C ILE A 5 11.40 7.50 4.62
N LEU A 6 11.19 8.81 4.67
CA LEU A 6 9.87 9.44 4.53
C LEU A 6 9.80 10.24 3.24
N PHE A 7 8.78 9.97 2.43
CA PHE A 7 8.50 10.62 1.17
C PHE A 7 7.12 11.30 1.21
N ASN A 8 7.06 12.53 0.69
CA ASN A 8 5.84 13.30 0.44
C ASN A 8 4.91 13.55 1.65
N ALA A 9 5.45 13.51 2.88
CA ALA A 9 4.69 13.87 4.08
C ALA A 9 4.54 15.39 4.26
N ASN A 10 3.47 15.82 4.93
CA ASN A 10 3.31 17.24 5.27
C ASN A 10 4.23 17.65 6.45
N ASP A 11 4.37 18.96 6.69
CA ASP A 11 5.32 19.46 7.70
C ASP A 11 4.94 19.08 9.14
N ILE A 12 3.65 18.93 9.43
CA ILE A 12 3.17 18.48 10.74
C ILE A 12 3.56 17.02 10.98
N GLU A 13 3.36 16.16 9.99
CA GLU A 13 3.73 14.74 10.05
C GLU A 13 5.24 14.54 10.14
N LYS A 14 6.01 15.28 9.32
CA LYS A 14 7.48 15.28 9.38
C LYS A 14 7.97 15.60 10.79
N GLU A 15 7.42 16.63 11.40
CA GLU A 15 7.84 17.09 12.73
C GLU A 15 7.49 16.08 13.83
N LYS A 16 6.25 15.56 13.82
CA LYS A 16 5.82 14.51 14.75
C LYS A 16 6.68 13.25 14.62
N LEU A 17 6.94 12.81 13.40
CA LEU A 17 7.75 11.63 13.15
C LEU A 17 9.21 11.87 13.55
N ARG A 18 9.75 13.07 13.36
CA ARG A 18 11.09 13.45 13.81
C ARG A 18 11.23 13.31 15.32
N ILE A 19 10.30 13.88 16.09
CA ILE A 19 10.29 13.78 17.57
C ILE A 19 10.19 12.32 18.01
N LEU A 20 9.32 11.52 17.38
CA LEU A 20 9.17 10.10 17.69
C LEU A 20 10.46 9.33 17.38
N CYS A 21 11.06 9.53 16.21
CA CYS A 21 12.32 8.90 15.82
C CYS A 21 13.45 9.23 16.79
N GLU A 22 13.58 10.49 17.23
CA GLU A 22 14.57 10.91 18.24
C GLU A 22 14.37 10.17 19.57
N LYS A 23 13.12 10.07 20.05
CA LYS A 23 12.78 9.36 21.29
C LYS A 23 13.09 7.86 21.23
N GLU A 24 12.84 7.25 20.08
CA GLU A 24 12.97 5.80 19.86
C GLU A 24 14.34 5.40 19.28
N ASN A 25 15.28 6.36 19.17
CA ASN A 25 16.62 6.14 18.60
C ASN A 25 16.59 5.52 17.18
N VAL A 26 15.67 6.03 16.35
CA VAL A 26 15.50 5.67 14.95
C VAL A 26 16.02 6.81 14.08
N LYS A 27 16.78 6.49 13.04
CA LYS A 27 17.21 7.49 12.06
C LYS A 27 16.05 7.83 11.13
N LEU A 28 15.81 9.12 10.92
CA LEU A 28 14.84 9.61 9.94
C LEU A 28 15.55 10.28 8.76
N LYS A 29 15.21 9.87 7.55
CA LYS A 29 15.67 10.48 6.30
C LYS A 29 14.47 11.02 5.53
N LEU A 30 14.40 12.33 5.35
CA LEU A 30 13.37 12.97 4.54
C LEU A 30 13.87 13.05 3.10
N ILE A 31 13.03 12.65 2.15
CA ILE A 31 13.31 12.73 0.72
C ILE A 31 12.11 13.32 -0.02
N GLY A 32 12.39 14.01 -1.12
CA GLY A 32 11.37 14.52 -2.03
C GLY A 32 11.42 13.86 -3.39
N MET A 33 10.74 14.50 -4.34
CA MET A 33 10.60 14.02 -5.71
C MET A 33 11.94 13.93 -6.44
N GLU A 34 12.93 14.72 -6.05
CA GLU A 34 14.29 14.67 -6.61
C GLU A 34 14.96 13.30 -6.45
N ALA A 35 14.48 12.47 -5.52
CA ALA A 35 15.01 11.15 -5.22
C ALA A 35 14.33 10.00 -5.96
N VAL A 36 13.26 10.23 -6.76
CA VAL A 36 12.46 9.12 -7.32
C VAL A 36 13.23 8.16 -8.22
N ASP A 37 14.25 8.65 -8.92
CA ASP A 37 15.09 7.81 -9.79
C ASP A 37 16.30 7.22 -9.07
N GLN A 38 16.50 7.54 -7.79
CA GLN A 38 17.54 6.90 -6.97
C GLN A 38 17.15 5.47 -6.63
N LYS A 39 18.16 4.59 -6.53
CA LYS A 39 17.96 3.24 -6.02
C LYS A 39 17.60 3.25 -4.54
N VAL A 40 16.61 2.44 -4.16
CA VAL A 40 16.18 2.27 -2.77
C VAL A 40 17.36 1.84 -1.90
N GLY A 41 18.25 0.97 -2.40
CA GLY A 41 19.48 0.60 -1.68
C GLY A 41 20.38 1.79 -1.35
N TYR A 42 20.52 2.76 -2.26
CA TYR A 42 21.27 4.00 -1.99
C TYR A 42 20.54 4.87 -0.96
N LEU A 43 19.22 5.05 -1.13
CA LEU A 43 18.41 5.84 -0.21
C LEU A 43 18.43 5.24 1.21
N ALA A 44 18.48 3.91 1.31
CA ALA A 44 18.53 3.14 2.55
C ALA A 44 19.96 2.91 3.08
N GLU A 45 20.97 3.56 2.51
CA GLU A 45 22.36 3.54 2.97
C GLU A 45 22.94 2.12 3.02
N ILE A 46 22.60 1.30 2.03
CA ILE A 46 23.13 -0.04 1.85
C ILE A 46 24.45 0.04 1.10
N GLU A 47 25.47 -0.64 1.62
CA GLU A 47 26.78 -0.73 0.99
C GLU A 47 26.67 -1.30 -0.44
N GLY A 48 27.44 -0.72 -1.37
CA GLY A 48 27.45 -1.12 -2.78
C GLY A 48 26.39 -0.44 -3.64
N TYR A 49 25.55 0.44 -3.09
CA TYR A 49 24.65 1.30 -3.86
C TYR A 49 25.18 2.74 -3.89
N GLU A 50 25.39 3.26 -5.10
CA GLU A 50 25.89 4.61 -5.32
C GLU A 50 24.78 5.58 -5.72
N LYS A 51 25.04 6.87 -5.54
CA LYS A 51 24.14 7.94 -5.98
C LYS A 51 24.05 7.94 -7.49
N ILE A 52 22.85 8.10 -8.02
CA ILE A 52 22.63 8.42 -9.44
C ILE A 52 22.72 9.94 -9.59
N GLU A 53 23.56 10.44 -10.49
CA GLU A 53 23.81 11.89 -10.61
C GLU A 53 22.67 12.68 -11.25
N SER A 54 21.70 12.01 -11.89
CA SER A 54 20.49 12.68 -12.39
C SER A 54 19.48 12.91 -11.26
N GLU A 55 18.83 14.08 -11.30
CA GLU A 55 17.66 14.35 -10.48
C GLU A 55 16.43 13.66 -11.07
N GLY A 56 15.55 13.20 -10.19
CA GLY A 56 14.30 12.59 -10.61
C GLY A 56 13.35 13.58 -11.28
N GLU A 57 12.64 13.13 -12.30
CA GLU A 57 11.57 13.92 -12.91
C GLU A 57 10.39 14.08 -11.95
N HIS A 58 9.82 15.28 -11.89
CA HIS A 58 8.62 15.53 -11.09
C HIS A 58 7.40 14.84 -11.70
N LEU A 59 6.62 14.14 -10.88
CA LEU A 59 5.47 13.36 -11.33
C LEU A 59 4.29 13.65 -10.41
N ASP A 60 3.24 14.26 -10.98
CA ASP A 60 2.04 14.64 -10.23
C ASP A 60 1.26 13.43 -9.68
N GLN A 61 1.53 12.22 -10.21
CA GLN A 61 0.81 11.00 -9.84
C GLN A 61 1.17 10.44 -8.45
N TYR A 62 2.24 10.93 -7.81
CA TYR A 62 2.64 10.50 -6.47
C TYR A 62 2.21 11.54 -5.42
N ASP A 63 0.89 11.64 -5.21
CA ASP A 63 0.26 12.56 -4.25
C ASP A 63 0.04 11.96 -2.85
N PHE A 64 0.51 10.73 -2.63
CA PHE A 64 0.38 10.01 -1.38
C PHE A 64 1.64 10.05 -0.52
N THR A 65 1.47 9.81 0.78
CA THR A 65 2.59 9.67 1.73
C THR A 65 3.19 8.26 1.72
N PHE A 66 4.52 8.15 1.79
CA PHE A 66 5.21 6.86 1.80
C PHE A 66 6.31 6.76 2.86
N ALA A 67 6.43 5.61 3.51
CA ALA A 67 7.50 5.29 4.46
C ALA A 67 8.16 3.95 4.17
N PHE A 68 9.50 3.96 4.10
CA PHE A 68 10.32 2.76 3.98
C PHE A 68 11.05 2.46 5.29
N PHE A 69 10.96 1.21 5.76
CA PHE A 69 11.51 0.76 7.04
C PHE A 69 12.69 -0.19 6.84
N LYS A 70 13.84 0.14 7.41
CA LYS A 70 15.07 -0.67 7.38
C LYS A 70 15.58 -0.95 8.80
N ASP A 71 16.09 -2.17 8.99
CA ASP A 71 16.67 -2.67 10.23
C ASP A 71 15.72 -2.59 11.44
N PHE A 72 14.43 -2.85 11.20
CA PHE A 72 13.46 -3.11 12.26
C PHE A 72 13.27 -4.61 12.43
N GLU A 73 13.35 -5.09 13.66
CA GLU A 73 12.77 -6.38 14.01
C GLU A 73 11.24 -6.29 13.94
N GLN A 74 10.57 -7.42 13.66
CA GLN A 74 9.14 -7.43 13.37
C GLN A 74 8.29 -6.79 14.50
N ASN A 75 8.56 -7.16 15.76
CA ASN A 75 7.82 -6.62 16.90
C ASN A 75 8.08 -5.12 17.09
N ASP A 76 9.34 -4.70 16.97
CA ASP A 76 9.74 -3.30 17.10
C ASP A 76 9.09 -2.43 16.01
N LEU A 77 8.95 -2.96 14.78
CA LEU A 77 8.25 -2.29 13.69
C LEU A 77 6.78 -2.06 14.05
N PHE A 78 6.09 -3.09 14.53
CA PHE A 78 4.67 -2.98 14.89
C PHE A 78 4.46 -2.01 16.05
N GLU A 79 5.28 -2.09 17.09
CA GLU A 79 5.24 -1.14 18.21
C GLU A 79 5.50 0.30 17.74
N PHE A 80 6.46 0.50 16.84
CA PHE A 80 6.76 1.82 16.30
C PHE A 80 5.59 2.36 15.48
N ILE A 81 4.96 1.53 14.63
CA ILE A 81 3.77 1.91 13.86
C ILE A 81 2.61 2.28 14.79
N ASP A 82 2.41 1.55 15.89
CA ASP A 82 1.37 1.89 16.87
C ASP A 82 1.64 3.24 17.54
N LYS A 83 2.91 3.53 17.86
CA LYS A 83 3.32 4.86 18.35
C LYS A 83 3.09 5.96 17.31
N MET A 84 3.39 5.72 16.02
CA MET A 84 3.08 6.67 14.95
C MET A 84 1.58 7.00 14.92
N ARG A 85 0.71 5.99 15.00
CA ARG A 85 -0.74 6.19 15.04
C ARG A 85 -1.17 6.98 16.27
N ALA A 86 -0.59 6.69 17.45
CA ALA A 86 -0.89 7.41 18.69
C ALA A 86 -0.52 8.91 18.61
N GLU A 87 0.56 9.25 17.91
CA GLU A 87 0.97 10.63 17.63
C GLU A 87 0.17 11.28 16.48
N GLY A 88 -0.73 10.54 15.84
CA GLY A 88 -1.52 11.00 14.69
C GLY A 88 -0.66 11.20 13.44
N VAL A 89 0.35 10.37 13.24
CA VAL A 89 1.11 10.24 12.00
C VAL A 89 0.54 9.05 11.22
N VAL A 90 -0.15 9.34 10.12
CA VAL A 90 -0.78 8.31 9.27
C VAL A 90 -0.12 8.35 7.91
N ILE A 91 0.74 7.38 7.65
CA ILE A 91 1.34 7.19 6.34
C ILE A 91 0.43 6.29 5.51
N GLU A 92 0.15 6.64 4.27
CA GLU A 92 -0.70 5.86 3.36
C GLU A 92 0.02 4.58 2.95
N HIS A 93 1.20 4.72 2.35
CA HIS A 93 1.96 3.61 1.77
C HIS A 93 3.18 3.26 2.63
N LYS A 94 3.43 1.97 2.81
CA LYS A 94 4.52 1.48 3.65
C LYS A 94 5.19 0.29 3.00
N ALA A 95 6.52 0.23 3.09
CA ALA A 95 7.30 -0.93 2.67
C ALA A 95 8.45 -1.21 3.65
N GLY A 96 8.72 -2.50 3.89
CA GLY A 96 9.93 -2.94 4.57
C GLY A 96 11.03 -3.30 3.58
N ILE A 97 12.27 -3.33 4.04
CA ILE A 97 13.41 -3.80 3.23
C ILE A 97 13.25 -5.26 2.78
N THR A 98 13.54 -5.54 1.51
CA THR A 98 13.63 -6.89 0.95
C THR A 98 14.83 -7.02 0.00
N PRO A 99 15.32 -8.24 -0.29
CA PRO A 99 16.40 -8.44 -1.27
C PRO A 99 16.05 -7.95 -2.69
N THR A 100 14.76 -7.79 -2.99
CA THR A 100 14.26 -7.37 -4.29
C THR A 100 14.16 -5.85 -4.36
N ASN A 101 13.46 -5.21 -3.42
CA ASN A 101 13.14 -3.79 -3.52
C ASN A 101 14.36 -2.87 -3.38
N ILE A 102 15.45 -3.32 -2.76
CA ILE A 102 16.70 -2.53 -2.69
C ILE A 102 17.31 -2.26 -4.07
N LYS A 103 17.01 -3.11 -5.06
CA LYS A 103 17.50 -3.00 -6.44
C LYS A 103 16.61 -2.07 -7.29
N TRP A 104 15.44 -1.71 -6.78
CA TRP A 104 14.48 -0.86 -7.47
C TRP A 104 14.85 0.61 -7.30
N THR A 105 14.42 1.45 -8.23
CA THR A 105 14.33 2.89 -7.98
C THR A 105 13.19 3.15 -6.99
N LEU A 106 13.19 4.32 -6.34
CA LEU A 106 12.05 4.71 -5.51
C LEU A 106 10.76 4.75 -6.35
N ARG A 107 10.82 5.21 -7.60
CA ARG A 107 9.72 5.19 -8.56
C ARG A 107 9.09 3.80 -8.71
N GLU A 108 9.90 2.79 -9.02
CA GLU A 108 9.44 1.40 -9.16
C GLU A 108 8.76 0.90 -7.87
N LEU A 109 9.32 1.25 -6.71
CA LEU A 109 8.75 0.87 -5.41
C LEU A 109 7.42 1.60 -5.10
N LEU A 110 7.32 2.89 -5.42
CA LEU A 110 6.11 3.68 -5.23
C LEU A 110 4.98 3.14 -6.13
N GLU A 111 5.29 2.82 -7.38
CA GLU A 111 4.33 2.26 -8.34
C GLU A 111 3.80 0.89 -7.89
N GLU A 112 4.69 -0.01 -7.47
CA GLU A 112 4.29 -1.33 -6.97
C GLU A 112 3.41 -1.20 -5.72
N ASN A 113 3.80 -0.35 -4.77
CA ASN A 113 3.05 -0.20 -3.51
C ASN A 113 1.68 0.44 -3.73
N ASP A 114 1.57 1.38 -4.67
CA ASP A 114 0.30 1.98 -5.07
C ASP A 114 -0.61 0.99 -5.79
N GLN A 115 -0.06 0.15 -6.68
CA GLN A 115 -0.81 -0.93 -7.33
C GLN A 115 -1.30 -1.97 -6.33
N GLU A 116 -0.47 -2.39 -5.38
CA GLU A 116 -0.85 -3.30 -4.29
C GLU A 116 -1.99 -2.71 -3.47
N HIS A 117 -1.86 -1.44 -3.07
CA HIS A 117 -2.88 -0.74 -2.29
C HIS A 117 -4.22 -0.65 -3.02
N LYS A 118 -4.22 -0.21 -4.28
CA LYS A 118 -5.43 -0.13 -5.12
C LYS A 118 -6.08 -1.49 -5.31
N THR A 119 -5.27 -2.55 -5.48
CA THR A 119 -5.76 -3.92 -5.58
C THR A 119 -6.46 -4.34 -4.30
N MET A 120 -5.84 -4.10 -3.15
CA MET A 120 -6.42 -4.45 -1.85
C MET A 120 -7.72 -3.67 -1.58
N GLN A 121 -7.79 -2.39 -1.95
CA GLN A 121 -9.02 -1.59 -1.84
C GLN A 121 -10.18 -2.22 -2.62
N ILE A 122 -9.94 -2.65 -3.86
CA ILE A 122 -10.99 -3.29 -4.68
C ILE A 122 -11.44 -4.62 -4.07
N VAL A 123 -10.51 -5.42 -3.57
CA VAL A 123 -10.82 -6.68 -2.88
C VAL A 123 -11.67 -6.42 -1.63
N GLU A 124 -11.34 -5.39 -0.85
CA GLU A 124 -12.10 -5.02 0.34
C GLU A 124 -13.51 -4.53 -0.02
N GLU A 125 -13.65 -3.72 -1.06
CA GLU A 125 -14.96 -3.29 -1.55
C GLU A 125 -15.83 -4.47 -2.00
N ILE A 126 -15.24 -5.39 -2.77
CA ILE A 126 -15.89 -6.65 -3.16
C ILE A 126 -16.39 -7.38 -1.92
N ASN A 127 -15.52 -7.62 -0.94
CA ASN A 127 -15.88 -8.32 0.31
C ASN A 127 -17.01 -7.60 1.05
N GLY A 128 -17.02 -6.27 1.05
CA GLY A 128 -18.10 -5.45 1.58
C GLY A 128 -19.45 -5.72 0.89
N TYR A 129 -19.50 -5.78 -0.44
CA TYR A 129 -20.73 -6.11 -1.17
C TYR A 129 -21.14 -7.57 -0.97
N LEU A 130 -20.19 -8.50 -0.89
CA LEU A 130 -20.49 -9.91 -0.59
C LEU A 130 -21.10 -10.07 0.81
N SER A 131 -20.59 -9.34 1.81
CA SER A 131 -21.17 -9.32 3.15
C SER A 131 -22.61 -8.80 3.13
N LYS A 132 -22.87 -7.72 2.37
CA LYS A 132 -24.24 -7.19 2.18
C LYS A 132 -25.15 -8.22 1.51
N ALA A 133 -24.70 -8.86 0.44
CA ALA A 133 -25.47 -9.88 -0.28
C ALA A 133 -25.83 -11.07 0.63
N SER A 134 -24.89 -11.54 1.45
CA SER A 134 -25.13 -12.63 2.41
C SER A 134 -26.20 -12.25 3.44
N LYS A 135 -26.18 -11.02 3.96
CA LYS A 135 -27.21 -10.53 4.89
C LYS A 135 -28.60 -10.49 4.24
N ILE A 136 -28.69 -10.00 3.01
CA ILE A 136 -29.96 -9.97 2.26
C ILE A 136 -30.51 -11.38 2.06
N LYS A 137 -29.64 -12.35 1.71
CA LYS A 137 -30.02 -13.77 1.57
C LYS A 137 -30.54 -14.37 2.88
N GLU A 138 -29.92 -14.04 4.01
CA GLU A 138 -30.35 -14.49 5.33
C GLU A 138 -31.73 -13.92 5.71
N GLU A 139 -32.00 -12.66 5.35
CA GLU A 139 -33.27 -11.98 5.62
C GLU A 139 -34.41 -12.41 4.69
N SER A 140 -34.12 -12.58 3.39
CA SER A 140 -35.11 -12.95 2.38
C SER A 140 -35.36 -14.45 2.27
N GLY A 141 -34.39 -15.27 2.68
CA GLY A 141 -34.39 -16.73 2.47
C GLY A 141 -34.07 -17.16 1.03
N GLU A 142 -33.84 -16.20 0.11
CA GLU A 142 -33.60 -16.47 -1.31
C GLU A 142 -32.23 -15.93 -1.75
N GLU A 143 -31.47 -16.77 -2.46
CA GLU A 143 -30.19 -16.36 -3.05
C GLU A 143 -30.41 -15.78 -4.45
N ASN A 144 -29.90 -14.57 -4.69
CA ASN A 144 -29.91 -13.99 -6.03
C ASN A 144 -28.98 -14.80 -6.96
N PRO A 145 -29.50 -15.47 -8.02
CA PRO A 145 -28.69 -16.34 -8.88
C PRO A 145 -27.59 -15.57 -9.64
N GLN A 146 -27.81 -14.29 -9.95
CA GLN A 146 -26.83 -13.46 -10.66
C GLN A 146 -25.66 -13.10 -9.75
N ILE A 147 -25.92 -12.85 -8.45
CA ILE A 147 -24.87 -12.64 -7.46
C ILE A 147 -24.08 -13.93 -7.29
N ALA A 148 -24.74 -15.07 -7.06
CA ALA A 148 -24.07 -16.37 -6.89
C ALA A 148 -23.18 -16.73 -8.09
N LYS A 149 -23.66 -16.48 -9.32
CA LYS A 149 -22.87 -16.66 -10.54
C LYS A 149 -21.64 -15.75 -10.56
N SER A 150 -21.81 -14.46 -10.26
CA SER A 150 -20.71 -13.49 -10.27
C SER A 150 -19.64 -13.81 -9.23
N VAL A 151 -20.04 -14.27 -8.03
CA VAL A 151 -19.11 -14.74 -6.99
C VAL A 151 -18.30 -15.94 -7.45
N LYS A 152 -18.94 -16.91 -8.11
CA LYS A 152 -18.26 -18.09 -8.63
C LYS A 152 -17.22 -17.74 -9.69
N GLU A 153 -17.58 -16.84 -10.62
CA GLU A 153 -16.68 -16.34 -11.66
C GLU A 153 -15.48 -15.58 -11.05
N LEU A 154 -15.74 -14.71 -10.09
CA LEU A 154 -14.71 -13.94 -9.39
C LEU A 154 -13.74 -14.83 -8.61
N ASN A 155 -14.25 -15.82 -7.87
CA ASN A 155 -13.40 -16.78 -7.16
C ASN A 155 -12.51 -17.59 -8.10
N HIS A 156 -13.06 -18.01 -9.25
CA HIS A 156 -12.28 -18.69 -10.27
C HIS A 156 -11.17 -17.78 -10.82
N TYR A 157 -11.48 -16.51 -11.08
CA TYR A 157 -10.50 -15.53 -11.53
C TYR A 157 -9.36 -15.36 -10.52
N PHE A 158 -9.65 -15.09 -9.24
CA PHE A 158 -8.62 -14.97 -8.20
C PHE A 158 -7.75 -16.22 -8.05
N GLN A 159 -8.31 -17.42 -8.21
CA GLN A 159 -7.57 -18.68 -8.13
C GLN A 159 -6.64 -18.93 -9.32
N THR A 160 -6.93 -18.33 -10.48
CA THR A 160 -6.23 -18.62 -11.75
C THR A 160 -5.34 -17.48 -12.22
N ALA A 161 -5.58 -16.26 -11.76
CA ALA A 161 -4.86 -15.07 -12.19
C ALA A 161 -3.36 -15.13 -11.84
N GLY A 162 -3.01 -15.47 -10.59
CA GLY A 162 -1.61 -15.49 -10.15
C GLY A 162 -0.90 -14.16 -10.44
N GLU A 163 0.24 -14.22 -11.13
CA GLU A 163 0.98 -13.04 -11.61
C GLU A 163 0.25 -12.26 -12.72
N ASN A 164 -0.75 -12.85 -13.38
CA ASN A 164 -1.57 -12.20 -14.40
C ASN A 164 -2.82 -11.53 -13.81
N PHE A 165 -2.77 -11.15 -12.52
CA PHE A 165 -3.83 -10.36 -11.92
C PHE A 165 -3.94 -9.00 -12.62
N ASP A 166 -5.16 -8.68 -13.01
CA ASP A 166 -5.55 -7.45 -13.70
C ASP A 166 -6.62 -6.76 -12.85
N ILE A 167 -6.21 -5.63 -12.30
CA ILE A 167 -7.04 -4.79 -11.46
C ILE A 167 -8.34 -4.34 -12.17
N ASN A 168 -8.35 -4.22 -13.50
CA ASN A 168 -9.52 -3.80 -14.25
C ASN A 168 -10.58 -4.91 -14.29
N VAL A 169 -10.16 -6.17 -14.42
CA VAL A 169 -11.08 -7.32 -14.32
C VAL A 169 -11.72 -7.37 -12.93
N ALA A 170 -10.93 -7.15 -11.87
CA ALA A 170 -11.46 -7.07 -10.51
C ALA A 170 -12.47 -5.92 -10.33
N LYS A 171 -12.19 -4.74 -10.92
CA LYS A 171 -13.12 -3.59 -10.93
C LYS A 171 -14.44 -3.92 -11.62
N GLU A 172 -14.41 -4.62 -12.75
CA GLU A 172 -15.63 -5.04 -13.46
C GLU A 172 -16.51 -5.94 -12.60
N TYR A 173 -15.91 -6.91 -11.89
CA TYR A 173 -16.66 -7.74 -10.94
C TYR A 173 -17.20 -6.94 -9.76
N ARG A 174 -16.39 -6.01 -9.20
CA ARG A 174 -16.80 -5.11 -8.13
C ARG A 174 -18.04 -4.29 -8.54
N ASP A 175 -18.01 -3.68 -9.73
CA ASP A 175 -19.11 -2.85 -10.24
C ASP A 175 -20.37 -3.68 -10.53
N LYS A 176 -20.20 -4.88 -11.10
CA LYS A 176 -21.29 -5.82 -11.36
C LYS A 176 -21.96 -6.27 -10.05
N ILE A 177 -21.18 -6.71 -9.07
CA ILE A 177 -21.69 -7.19 -7.78
C ILE A 177 -22.35 -6.03 -7.02
N LYS A 178 -21.73 -4.85 -7.00
CA LYS A 178 -22.29 -3.63 -6.43
C LYS A 178 -23.69 -3.34 -6.98
N SER A 179 -23.81 -3.25 -8.31
CA SER A 179 -25.08 -2.94 -8.98
C SER A 179 -26.18 -3.95 -8.62
N LEU A 180 -25.84 -5.25 -8.60
CA LEU A 180 -26.78 -6.30 -8.21
C LEU A 180 -27.22 -6.18 -6.76
N VAL A 181 -26.29 -5.93 -5.83
CA VAL A 181 -26.58 -5.80 -4.40
C VAL A 181 -27.40 -4.54 -4.11
N GLU A 182 -27.10 -3.41 -4.75
CA GLU A 182 -27.83 -2.15 -4.57
C GLU A 182 -29.23 -2.17 -5.21
N SER A 183 -29.53 -3.18 -6.05
CA SER A 183 -30.85 -3.35 -6.68
C SER A 183 -31.80 -4.27 -5.90
N LEU A 184 -31.35 -4.86 -4.79
CA LEU A 184 -32.13 -5.71 -3.90
C LEU A 184 -32.71 -4.90 -2.73
#